data_AF-A0A2E0Z1J5-F1
#
_entry.id   AF-A0A2E0Z1J5-F1
#
_cell.length_a   1.000
_cell.length_b   1.000
_cell.length_c   1.000
_cell.angle_alpha   90.00
_cell.angle_beta   90.00
_cell.angle_gamma   90.00
#
_symmetry.space_group_name_H-M   'P 1'
#
loop_
_entity.id
_entity.type
_entity.pdbx_description
1 polymer ?
#
loop_
_entity_poly.entity_id
_entity_poly.type
_entity_poly.pdbx_seq_one_letter_code
_entity_poly.pdbx_strand_id
1 'polypeptide(L)'
;MSGYSGLLVIIYFEDVLVDVIQNFVLSHFLSVKAAHIISAFLWSFTTISPMLFYVNPTMKKLKANPDDPELKRRGEWVLEQMDRVVILEHIALAVLLITGLMLYASGVASFASGWFFAKMLIVVGFFVPMEIYDIWLTHVKAPRMERNKEADRPKYEAFRKFYYKYLTRLAYPIVVFIPAVLILALTKPF
;
A
#
# COMPACT_ATOMS: atom_id res chain seq x y z
N MET A 1 -37.07 27.25 -9.28
CA MET A 1 -37.39 25.81 -9.08
C MET A 1 -36.51 24.91 -9.97
N SER A 2 -35.18 25.02 -9.88
CA SER A 2 -34.23 24.23 -10.71
C SER A 2 -33.24 23.37 -9.89
N GLY A 3 -33.37 23.33 -8.57
CA GLY A 3 -32.45 22.60 -7.68
C GLY A 3 -32.84 21.15 -7.38
N TYR A 4 -34.09 20.75 -7.62
CA TYR A 4 -34.60 19.42 -7.25
C TYR A 4 -34.33 18.33 -8.30
N SER A 5 -34.11 18.68 -9.56
CA SER A 5 -33.88 17.71 -10.64
C SER A 5 -32.47 17.09 -10.58
N GLY A 6 -31.46 17.89 -10.23
CA GLY A 6 -30.07 17.39 -10.10
C GLY A 6 -29.90 16.44 -8.91
N LEU A 7 -30.53 16.74 -7.78
CA LEU A 7 -30.48 15.89 -6.58
C LEU A 7 -31.17 14.55 -6.81
N LEU A 8 -32.32 14.54 -7.50
CA LEU A 8 -33.03 13.30 -7.84
C LEU A 8 -32.18 12.39 -8.73
N VAL A 9 -31.56 12.94 -9.78
CA VAL A 9 -30.73 12.18 -10.73
C VAL A 9 -29.51 11.56 -10.05
N ILE A 10 -28.90 12.27 -9.09
CA ILE A 10 -27.77 11.75 -8.30
C ILE A 10 -28.23 10.58 -7.42
N ILE A 11 -29.36 10.72 -6.73
CA ILE A 11 -29.91 9.65 -5.87
C ILE A 11 -30.25 8.40 -6.69
N TYR A 12 -30.93 8.55 -7.82
CA TYR A 12 -31.25 7.42 -8.71
C TYR A 12 -29.99 6.73 -9.25
N PHE A 13 -28.94 7.48 -9.54
CA PHE A 13 -27.68 6.91 -10.03
C PHE A 13 -26.94 6.16 -8.92
N GLU A 14 -26.96 6.67 -7.68
CA GLU A 14 -26.39 6.00 -6.51
C GLU A 14 -27.08 4.66 -6.23
N ASP A 15 -28.41 4.63 -6.21
CA ASP A 15 -29.18 3.41 -5.96
C ASP A 15 -28.91 2.33 -7.02
N VAL A 16 -28.92 2.71 -8.30
CA VAL A 16 -28.65 1.78 -9.41
C VAL A 16 -27.21 1.25 -9.36
N LEU A 17 -26.24 2.10 -9.02
CA LEU A 17 -24.84 1.69 -8.92
C LEU A 17 -24.62 0.69 -7.78
N VAL A 18 -25.23 0.96 -6.61
CA VAL A 18 -25.14 0.08 -5.45
C VAL A 18 -25.77 -1.28 -5.77
N ASP A 19 -26.95 -1.30 -6.40
CA ASP A 19 -27.61 -2.54 -6.81
C ASP A 19 -26.76 -3.35 -7.79
N VAL A 20 -26.11 -2.69 -8.77
CA VAL A 20 -25.20 -3.36 -9.71
C VAL A 20 -24.00 -3.97 -9.00
N ILE A 21 -23.35 -3.21 -8.10
CA ILE A 21 -22.20 -3.70 -7.34
C ILE A 21 -22.62 -4.87 -6.44
N GLN A 22 -23.73 -4.75 -5.73
CA GLN A 22 -24.24 -5.78 -4.84
C GLN A 22 -24.53 -7.07 -5.62
N ASN A 23 -25.27 -6.99 -6.73
CA ASN A 23 -25.58 -8.15 -7.56
C ASN A 23 -24.33 -8.80 -8.15
N PHE A 24 -23.36 -7.99 -8.61
CA PHE A 24 -22.09 -8.50 -9.12
C PHE A 24 -21.30 -9.23 -8.04
N VAL A 25 -21.14 -8.61 -6.87
CA VAL A 25 -20.36 -9.16 -5.74
C VAL A 25 -21.01 -10.43 -5.22
N LEU A 26 -22.33 -10.45 -5.01
CA LEU A 26 -23.02 -11.64 -4.53
C LEU A 26 -22.93 -12.81 -5.53
N SER A 27 -22.98 -12.52 -6.83
CA SER A 27 -22.85 -13.53 -7.90
C SER A 27 -21.42 -14.05 -8.06
N HIS A 28 -20.40 -13.26 -7.70
CA HIS A 28 -18.98 -13.58 -7.86
C HIS A 28 -18.22 -13.56 -6.53
N PHE A 29 -18.92 -13.83 -5.44
CA PHE A 29 -18.44 -13.54 -4.08
C PHE A 29 -17.07 -14.16 -3.79
N LEU A 30 -16.92 -15.46 -4.10
CA LEU A 30 -15.66 -16.17 -3.89
C LEU A 30 -14.51 -15.58 -4.70
N SER A 31 -14.75 -15.17 -5.95
CA SER A 31 -13.74 -14.57 -6.82
C SER A 31 -13.31 -13.19 -6.33
N VAL A 32 -14.26 -12.34 -5.94
CA VAL A 32 -13.98 -11.01 -5.38
C VAL A 32 -13.21 -11.13 -4.07
N LYS A 33 -13.65 -12.03 -3.18
CA LYS A 33 -12.98 -12.31 -1.90
C LYS A 33 -11.57 -12.89 -2.10
N ALA A 34 -11.41 -13.82 -3.04
CA ALA A 34 -10.10 -14.39 -3.36
C ALA A 34 -9.14 -13.32 -3.89
N ALA A 35 -9.60 -12.48 -4.84
CA ALA A 35 -8.82 -11.35 -5.34
C ALA A 35 -8.44 -10.40 -4.20
N HIS A 36 -9.38 -10.04 -3.32
CA HIS A 36 -9.12 -9.20 -2.15
C HIS A 36 -8.02 -9.77 -1.24
N ILE A 37 -8.13 -11.06 -0.88
CA ILE A 37 -7.16 -11.71 0.02
C ILE A 37 -5.79 -11.84 -0.66
N ILE A 38 -5.73 -12.32 -1.91
CA ILE A 38 -4.46 -12.47 -2.64
C ILE A 38 -3.77 -11.11 -2.77
N SER A 39 -4.51 -10.05 -3.12
CA SER A 39 -3.98 -8.70 -3.19
C SER A 39 -3.51 -8.19 -1.84
N ALA A 40 -4.21 -8.49 -0.73
CA ALA A 40 -3.76 -8.16 0.61
C ALA A 40 -2.40 -8.80 0.92
N PHE A 41 -2.21 -10.07 0.55
CA PHE A 41 -0.93 -10.76 0.72
C PHE A 41 0.16 -10.19 -0.19
N LEU A 42 -0.11 -9.95 -1.47
CA LEU A 42 0.88 -9.38 -2.39
C LEU A 42 1.33 -7.99 -1.92
N TRP A 43 0.39 -7.12 -1.56
CA TRP A 43 0.70 -5.82 -0.98
C TRP A 43 1.53 -5.95 0.30
N SER A 44 1.12 -6.84 1.22
CA SER A 44 1.77 -6.99 2.54
C SER A 44 3.19 -7.57 2.51
N PHE A 45 3.51 -8.43 1.55
CA PHE A 45 4.69 -9.30 1.62
C PHE A 45 5.72 -9.08 0.50
N THR A 46 5.37 -8.38 -0.58
CA THR A 46 6.27 -8.19 -1.75
C THR A 46 7.57 -7.46 -1.40
N THR A 47 7.57 -6.60 -0.41
CA THR A 47 8.73 -5.80 0.03
C THR A 47 9.60 -6.47 1.08
N ILE A 48 9.11 -7.53 1.75
CA ILE A 48 9.82 -8.20 2.83
C ILE A 48 11.11 -8.86 2.32
N SER A 49 11.01 -9.65 1.25
CA SER A 49 12.18 -10.35 0.69
C SER A 49 13.28 -9.39 0.19
N PRO A 50 12.98 -8.35 -0.62
CA PRO A 50 13.94 -7.31 -0.94
C PRO A 50 14.63 -6.68 0.28
N MET A 51 13.85 -6.35 1.31
CA MET A 51 14.37 -5.73 2.52
C MET A 51 15.29 -6.66 3.32
N LEU A 52 14.87 -7.91 3.55
CA LEU A 52 15.60 -8.88 4.35
C LEU A 52 16.89 -9.37 3.68
N PHE A 53 16.83 -9.66 2.38
CA PHE A 53 17.92 -10.36 1.70
C PHE A 53 18.85 -9.44 0.91
N TYR A 54 18.43 -8.22 0.56
CA TYR A 54 19.21 -7.32 -0.28
C TYR A 54 19.49 -5.98 0.40
N VAL A 55 18.45 -5.21 0.78
CA VAL A 55 18.63 -3.85 1.30
C VAL A 55 19.31 -3.87 2.66
N ASN A 56 18.73 -4.52 3.68
CA ASN A 56 19.29 -4.49 5.03
C ASN A 56 20.71 -5.07 5.12
N PRO A 57 21.05 -6.20 4.49
CA PRO A 57 22.41 -6.72 4.51
C PRO A 57 23.41 -5.77 3.85
N THR A 58 23.06 -5.16 2.71
CA THR A 58 23.92 -4.21 1.99
C THR A 58 24.15 -2.95 2.82
N MET A 59 23.08 -2.37 3.37
CA MET A 59 23.16 -1.16 4.19
C MET A 59 23.93 -1.40 5.50
N LYS A 60 23.83 -2.61 6.08
CA LYS A 60 24.64 -2.99 7.25
C LYS A 60 26.13 -3.05 6.91
N LYS A 61 26.50 -3.64 5.78
CA LYS A 61 27.91 -3.69 5.31
C LYS A 61 28.45 -2.30 4.99
N LEU A 62 27.66 -1.48 4.28
CA LEU A 62 28.02 -0.09 3.96
C LEU A 62 28.21 0.75 5.23
N LYS A 63 27.35 0.57 6.25
CA LYS A 63 27.52 1.27 7.53
C LYS A 63 28.82 0.89 8.25
N ALA A 64 29.25 -0.37 8.13
CA ALA A 64 30.49 -0.84 8.74
C ALA A 64 31.74 -0.36 7.98
N ASN A 65 31.64 -0.20 6.66
CA ASN A 65 32.73 0.23 5.78
C ASN A 65 32.26 1.40 4.89
N PRO A 66 32.12 2.61 5.45
CA PRO A 66 31.47 3.73 4.76
C PRO A 66 32.27 4.28 3.59
N ASP A 67 33.59 4.04 3.53
CA ASP A 67 34.47 4.58 2.49
C ASP A 67 34.67 3.64 1.30
N ASP A 68 34.12 2.42 1.36
CA ASP A 68 34.20 1.44 0.28
C ASP A 68 33.33 1.89 -0.92
N PRO A 69 33.94 2.19 -2.09
CA PRO A 69 33.22 2.70 -3.25
C PRO A 69 32.26 1.66 -3.85
N GLU A 70 32.57 0.37 -3.76
CA GLU A 70 31.70 -0.69 -4.27
C GLU A 70 30.47 -0.88 -3.38
N LEU A 71 30.63 -0.77 -2.05
CA LEU A 71 29.50 -0.81 -1.12
C LEU A 71 28.59 0.41 -1.27
N LYS A 72 29.13 1.60 -1.55
CA LYS A 72 28.31 2.78 -1.88
C LYS A 72 27.48 2.55 -3.13
N ARG A 73 28.13 2.09 -4.21
CA ARG A 73 27.46 1.77 -5.49
C ARG A 73 26.37 0.70 -5.31
N ARG A 74 26.66 -0.36 -4.55
CA ARG A 74 25.67 -1.41 -4.24
C ARG A 74 24.53 -0.89 -3.39
N GLY A 75 24.80 -0.07 -2.38
CA GLY A 75 23.79 0.53 -1.51
C GLY A 75 22.77 1.36 -2.28
N GLU A 76 23.24 2.14 -3.26
CA GLU A 76 22.38 2.88 -4.18
C GLU A 76 21.56 1.94 -5.06
N TRP A 77 22.23 0.98 -5.68
CA TRP A 77 21.60 0.05 -6.61
C TRP A 77 20.47 -0.76 -5.94
N VAL A 78 20.66 -1.27 -4.72
CA VAL A 78 19.60 -2.05 -4.04
C VAL A 78 18.38 -1.20 -3.70
N LEU A 79 18.56 0.09 -3.38
CA LEU A 79 17.43 1.00 -3.14
C LEU A 79 16.71 1.34 -4.45
N GLU A 80 17.44 1.51 -5.55
CA GLU A 80 16.84 1.72 -6.88
C GLU A 80 16.09 0.46 -7.37
N GLN A 81 16.56 -0.76 -7.04
CA GLN A 81 15.80 -1.98 -7.32
C GLN A 81 14.56 -2.11 -6.43
N MET A 82 14.66 -1.69 -5.17
CA MET A 82 13.50 -1.66 -4.26
C MET A 82 12.37 -0.81 -4.85
N ASP A 83 12.68 0.39 -5.35
CA ASP A 83 11.69 1.30 -5.96
C ASP A 83 10.95 0.64 -7.15
N ARG A 84 11.64 -0.22 -7.90
CA ARG A 84 11.04 -0.95 -9.03
C ARG A 84 10.11 -2.07 -8.57
N VAL A 85 10.43 -2.74 -7.46
CA VAL A 85 9.61 -3.84 -6.91
C VAL A 85 8.32 -3.30 -6.31
N VAL A 86 8.36 -2.12 -5.68
CA VAL A 86 7.21 -1.47 -5.03
C VAL A 86 6.06 -1.15 -6.01
N ILE A 87 6.30 -1.14 -7.33
CA ILE A 87 5.20 -1.08 -8.32
C ILE A 87 4.21 -2.22 -8.14
N LEU A 88 4.68 -3.44 -7.88
CA LEU A 88 3.80 -4.61 -7.72
C LEU A 88 2.96 -4.50 -6.45
N GLU A 89 3.55 -3.97 -5.37
CA GLU A 89 2.85 -3.66 -4.12
C GLU A 89 1.71 -2.66 -4.37
N HIS A 90 1.96 -1.58 -5.11
CA HIS A 90 0.94 -0.56 -5.36
C HIS A 90 -0.17 -1.03 -6.31
N ILE A 91 0.15 -1.88 -7.30
CA ILE A 91 -0.87 -2.53 -8.12
C ILE A 91 -1.74 -3.44 -7.24
N ALA A 92 -1.12 -4.22 -6.35
CA ALA A 92 -1.85 -5.05 -5.41
C ALA A 92 -2.72 -4.22 -4.46
N LEU A 93 -2.23 -3.08 -3.97
CA LEU A 93 -3.00 -2.13 -3.17
C LEU A 93 -4.22 -1.60 -3.91
N ALA A 94 -4.07 -1.22 -5.19
CA ALA A 94 -5.20 -0.72 -5.99
C ALA A 94 -6.31 -1.78 -6.08
N VAL A 95 -5.95 -3.03 -6.38
CA VAL A 95 -6.91 -4.15 -6.42
C VAL A 95 -7.50 -4.41 -5.03
N LEU A 96 -6.69 -4.34 -3.96
CA LEU A 96 -7.15 -4.51 -2.58
C LEU A 96 -8.21 -3.47 -2.18
N LEU A 97 -7.98 -2.19 -2.51
CA LEU A 97 -8.91 -1.10 -2.20
C LEU A 97 -10.20 -1.21 -3.01
N ILE A 98 -10.11 -1.49 -4.31
CA ILE A 98 -11.29 -1.67 -5.17
C ILE A 98 -12.15 -2.83 -4.66
N THR A 99 -11.55 -4.01 -4.47
CA THR A 99 -12.28 -5.18 -3.98
C THR A 99 -12.80 -5.00 -2.56
N GLY A 100 -12.06 -4.29 -1.69
CA GLY A 100 -12.51 -3.96 -0.34
C GLY A 100 -13.73 -3.05 -0.33
N LEU A 101 -13.75 -2.02 -1.20
CA LEU A 101 -14.88 -1.12 -1.36
C LEU A 101 -16.11 -1.87 -1.92
N MET A 102 -15.91 -2.77 -2.88
CA MET A 102 -16.99 -3.62 -3.40
C MET A 102 -17.59 -4.52 -2.32
N LEU A 103 -16.76 -5.15 -1.49
CA LEU A 103 -17.22 -5.99 -0.38
C LEU A 103 -18.00 -5.16 0.66
N TYR A 104 -17.54 -3.95 0.97
CA TYR A 104 -18.28 -3.03 1.84
C TYR A 104 -19.62 -2.62 1.22
N ALA A 105 -19.63 -2.16 -0.04
CA ALA A 105 -20.84 -1.70 -0.73
C ALA A 105 -21.89 -2.81 -0.92
N SER A 106 -21.48 -4.07 -1.01
CA SER A 106 -22.39 -5.22 -1.09
C SER A 106 -23.14 -5.55 0.21
N GLY A 107 -22.80 -4.88 1.32
CA GLY A 107 -23.42 -5.11 2.63
C GLY A 107 -22.83 -6.29 3.43
N VAL A 108 -21.92 -7.05 2.82
CA VAL A 108 -21.15 -8.15 3.44
C VAL A 108 -20.31 -7.64 4.63
N ALA A 109 -19.79 -6.42 4.55
CA ALA A 109 -19.06 -5.79 5.66
C ALA A 109 -19.72 -4.48 6.07
N SER A 110 -19.84 -4.24 7.39
CA SER A 110 -20.52 -3.05 7.92
C SER A 110 -19.79 -2.45 9.12
N PHE A 111 -19.77 -1.12 9.20
CA PHE A 111 -19.27 -0.36 10.36
C PHE A 111 -20.07 -0.60 11.64
N ALA A 112 -21.27 -1.18 11.55
CA ALA A 112 -22.01 -1.66 12.71
C ALA A 112 -21.30 -2.83 13.42
N SER A 113 -20.43 -3.57 12.71
CA SER A 113 -19.66 -4.65 13.29
C SER A 113 -18.36 -4.13 13.91
N GLY A 114 -18.15 -4.42 15.20
CA GLY A 114 -16.98 -3.92 15.92
C GLY A 114 -15.63 -4.38 15.34
N TRP A 115 -15.59 -5.57 14.72
CA TRP A 115 -14.38 -6.07 14.06
C TRP A 115 -14.03 -5.29 12.80
N PHE A 116 -15.03 -4.94 11.97
CA PHE A 116 -14.81 -4.19 10.74
C PHE A 116 -14.43 -2.75 11.09
N PHE A 117 -15.10 -2.14 12.07
CA PHE A 117 -14.72 -0.83 12.59
C PHE A 117 -13.26 -0.81 13.05
N ALA A 118 -12.84 -1.78 13.88
CA ALA A 118 -11.46 -1.89 14.34
C ALA A 118 -10.46 -2.10 13.19
N LYS A 119 -10.80 -2.96 12.21
CA LYS A 119 -9.99 -3.15 10.99
C LYS A 119 -9.83 -1.83 10.23
N MET A 120 -10.92 -1.09 10.05
CA MET A 120 -10.93 0.17 9.32
C MET A 120 -10.18 1.29 10.05
N LEU A 121 -10.16 1.30 11.39
CA LEU A 121 -9.29 2.23 12.13
C LEU A 121 -7.80 2.03 11.79
N ILE A 122 -7.36 0.77 11.65
CA ILE A 122 -5.99 0.46 11.26
C ILE A 122 -5.77 0.81 9.77
N VAL A 123 -6.67 0.36 8.90
CA VAL A 123 -6.52 0.59 7.45
C VAL A 123 -6.54 2.08 7.10
N VAL A 124 -7.55 2.82 7.55
CA VAL A 124 -7.70 4.24 7.21
C VAL A 124 -6.82 5.12 8.09
N GLY A 125 -6.62 4.77 9.36
CA GLY A 125 -5.84 5.58 10.29
C GLY A 125 -4.32 5.41 10.14
N PHE A 126 -3.85 4.25 9.68
CA PHE A 126 -2.42 3.96 9.55
C PHE A 126 -2.01 3.65 8.10
N PHE A 127 -2.62 2.64 7.47
CA PHE A 127 -2.13 2.19 6.16
C PHE A 127 -2.39 3.21 5.05
N VAL A 128 -3.58 3.79 4.93
CA VAL A 128 -3.89 4.75 3.86
C VAL A 128 -2.94 5.97 3.88
N PRO A 129 -2.72 6.68 5.00
CA PRO A 129 -1.76 7.77 5.06
C PRO A 129 -0.33 7.34 4.73
N MET A 130 0.07 6.16 5.21
CA MET A 130 1.39 5.58 4.96
C MET A 130 1.58 5.31 3.46
N GLU A 131 0.61 4.65 2.81
CA GLU A 131 0.64 4.32 1.38
C GLU A 131 0.60 5.56 0.49
N ILE A 132 -0.17 6.59 0.84
CA ILE A 132 -0.16 7.87 0.10
C ILE A 132 1.26 8.46 0.09
N TYR A 133 1.92 8.41 1.25
CA TYR A 133 3.27 8.93 1.37
C TYR A 133 4.30 8.04 0.66
N ASP A 134 4.15 6.72 0.73
CA ASP A 134 5.02 5.76 0.02
C ASP A 134 4.90 5.93 -1.50
N ILE A 135 3.69 5.99 -2.03
CA ILE A 135 3.43 6.27 -3.45
C ILE A 135 4.09 7.57 -3.88
N TRP A 136 3.96 8.65 -3.09
CA TRP A 136 4.62 9.91 -3.42
C TRP A 136 6.15 9.80 -3.39
N LEU A 137 6.71 9.13 -2.39
CA LEU A 137 8.16 8.92 -2.30
C LEU A 137 8.69 8.13 -3.50
N THR A 138 8.03 7.03 -3.83
CA THR A 138 8.50 6.06 -4.82
C THR A 138 8.21 6.51 -6.26
N HIS A 139 7.05 7.10 -6.54
CA HIS A 139 6.64 7.46 -7.92
C HIS A 139 6.91 8.90 -8.30
N VAL A 140 7.09 9.80 -7.33
CA VAL A 140 7.30 11.22 -7.60
C VAL A 140 8.70 11.65 -7.17
N LYS A 141 9.07 11.41 -5.92
CA LYS A 141 10.31 11.94 -5.35
C LYS A 141 11.54 11.16 -5.81
N ALA A 142 11.54 9.83 -5.74
CA ALA A 142 12.67 8.99 -6.13
C ALA A 142 13.09 9.20 -7.59
N PRO A 143 12.19 9.13 -8.59
CA PRO A 143 12.56 9.38 -10.00
C PRO A 143 13.11 10.79 -10.23
N ARG A 144 12.56 11.79 -9.52
CA ARG A 144 13.08 13.17 -9.58
C ARG A 144 14.49 13.27 -9.00
N MET A 145 14.80 12.56 -7.93
CA MET A 145 16.16 12.54 -7.36
C MET A 145 17.13 11.77 -8.24
N GLU A 146 16.72 10.63 -8.80
CA GLU A 146 17.53 9.83 -9.73
C GLU A 146 17.92 10.63 -10.98
N ARG A 147 16.97 11.34 -11.59
CA ARG A 147 17.23 12.19 -12.76
C ARG A 147 18.23 13.32 -12.51
N ASN A 148 18.35 13.78 -11.26
CA ASN A 148 19.24 14.87 -10.87
C ASN A 148 20.47 14.39 -10.08
N LYS A 149 20.71 13.07 -10.03
CA LYS A 149 21.75 12.45 -9.18
C LYS A 149 23.15 13.00 -9.43
N GLU A 150 23.51 13.21 -10.70
CA GLU A 150 24.82 13.75 -11.08
C GLU A 150 24.92 15.26 -10.88
N ALA A 151 23.79 15.97 -10.98
CA ALA A 151 23.74 17.42 -10.80
C ALA A 151 23.75 17.83 -9.32
N ASP A 152 23.20 17.01 -8.43
CA ASP A 152 23.08 17.29 -6.99
C ASP A 152 23.24 16.01 -6.15
N ARG A 153 24.47 15.48 -6.16
CA ARG A 153 24.83 14.25 -5.45
C ARG A 153 24.54 14.31 -3.94
N PRO A 154 24.86 15.40 -3.21
CA PRO A 154 24.58 15.48 -1.78
C PRO A 154 23.09 15.35 -1.46
N LYS A 155 22.22 15.97 -2.27
CA LYS A 155 20.76 15.88 -2.08
C LYS A 155 20.22 14.49 -2.37
N TYR A 156 20.73 13.82 -3.41
CA TYR A 156 20.38 12.43 -3.70
C TYR A 156 20.76 11.50 -2.54
N GLU A 157 21.98 11.62 -2.01
CA GLU A 157 22.44 10.79 -0.89
C GLU A 157 21.65 11.05 0.39
N ALA A 158 21.35 12.31 0.70
CA ALA A 158 20.50 12.69 1.83
C ALA A 158 19.10 12.07 1.69
N PHE A 159 18.52 12.09 0.48
CA PHE A 159 17.24 11.44 0.19
C PHE A 159 17.31 9.92 0.39
N ARG A 160 18.32 9.23 -0.16
CA ARG A 160 18.46 7.77 0.00
C ARG A 160 18.64 7.35 1.46
N LYS A 161 19.41 8.14 2.23
CA LYS A 161 19.55 7.94 3.68
C LYS A 161 18.23 8.15 4.43
N PHE A 162 17.46 9.16 4.06
CA PHE A 162 16.12 9.40 4.60
C PHE A 162 15.18 8.23 4.26
N TYR A 163 15.14 7.82 3.00
CA TYR A 163 14.25 6.79 2.50
C TYR A 163 14.52 5.43 3.14
N TYR A 164 15.78 5.02 3.26
CA TYR A 164 16.14 3.81 4.01
C TYR A 164 15.68 3.86 5.48
N LYS A 165 15.84 5.01 6.15
CA LYS A 165 15.35 5.20 7.53
C LYS A 165 13.82 5.14 7.62
N TYR A 166 13.12 5.65 6.61
CA TYR A 166 11.67 5.59 6.51
C TYR A 166 11.21 4.12 6.41
N LEU A 167 11.73 3.36 5.44
CA LEU A 167 11.39 1.94 5.25
C LEU A 167 11.66 1.10 6.52
N THR A 168 12.82 1.29 7.15
CA THR A 168 13.19 0.54 8.36
C THR A 168 12.37 0.90 9.60
N ARG A 169 11.92 2.15 9.73
CA ARG A 169 11.05 2.56 10.84
C ARG A 169 9.62 2.11 10.65
N LEU A 170 9.12 2.09 9.42
CA LEU A 170 7.79 1.58 9.12
C LEU A 170 7.66 0.08 9.36
N ALA A 171 8.75 -0.68 9.25
CA ALA A 171 8.74 -2.11 9.50
C ALA A 171 8.18 -2.46 10.90
N TYR A 172 8.44 -1.65 11.94
CA TYR A 172 7.99 -1.94 13.31
C TYR A 172 6.46 -2.01 13.46
N PRO A 173 5.68 -0.96 13.12
CA PRO A 173 4.22 -1.06 13.18
C PRO A 173 3.65 -2.05 12.16
N ILE A 174 4.27 -2.18 10.98
CA ILE A 174 3.82 -3.10 9.92
C ILE A 174 3.78 -4.55 10.40
N VAL A 175 4.82 -5.00 11.11
CA VAL A 175 4.91 -6.38 11.65
C VAL A 175 3.78 -6.69 12.64
N VAL A 176 3.17 -5.69 13.26
CA VAL A 176 2.03 -5.86 14.17
C VAL A 176 0.70 -5.72 13.44
N PHE A 177 0.54 -4.65 12.65
CA PHE A 177 -0.73 -4.29 12.04
C PHE A 177 -1.13 -5.17 10.86
N ILE A 178 -0.18 -5.64 10.05
CA ILE A 178 -0.50 -6.55 8.93
C ILE A 178 -1.11 -7.86 9.46
N PRO A 179 -0.47 -8.60 10.39
CA PRO A 179 -1.10 -9.81 10.95
C PRO A 179 -2.44 -9.53 11.62
N ALA A 180 -2.57 -8.42 12.36
CA ALA A 180 -3.84 -8.06 13.01
C ALA A 180 -4.97 -7.87 11.99
N VAL A 181 -4.73 -7.11 10.91
CA VAL A 181 -5.73 -6.89 9.84
C VAL A 181 -6.04 -8.17 9.08
N LEU A 182 -5.04 -9.01 8.81
CA LEU A 182 -5.24 -10.31 8.16
C LEU A 182 -6.06 -11.28 9.03
N ILE A 183 -5.79 -11.36 10.33
CA ILE A 183 -6.60 -12.16 11.27
C ILE A 183 -8.03 -11.66 11.30
N LEU A 184 -8.24 -10.34 11.41
CA LEU A 184 -9.58 -9.75 11.37
C LEU A 184 -10.30 -10.03 10.05
N ALA A 185 -9.58 -10.08 8.92
CA ALA A 185 -10.14 -10.40 7.63
C ALA A 185 -10.47 -11.90 7.45
N LEU A 186 -9.63 -12.81 7.95
CA LEU A 186 -9.78 -14.25 7.71
C LEU A 186 -10.72 -14.94 8.70
N THR A 187 -10.78 -14.47 9.95
CA THR A 187 -11.51 -15.15 11.03
C THR A 187 -12.92 -14.63 11.25
N LYS A 188 -13.29 -13.52 10.60
CA LYS A 188 -14.59 -12.87 10.78
C LYS A 188 -15.51 -13.14 9.59
N PRO A 189 -16.83 -13.25 9.84
CA PRO A 189 -17.79 -13.43 8.77
C PRO A 189 -17.71 -12.22 7.82
N PHE A 190 -17.50 -12.55 6.55
CA PHE A 190 -17.94 -11.73 5.44
C PHE A 190 -19.40 -12.08 5.22
#